data_AF-A0A7X9XK73-F1
#
_entry.id   AF-A0A7X9XK73-F1
#
_cell.length_a   1.000
_cell.length_b   1.000
_cell.length_c   1.000
_cell.angle_alpha   90.00
_cell.angle_beta   90.00
_cell.angle_gamma   90.00
#
_symmetry.space_group_name_H-M   'P 1'
#
loop_
_entity.id
_entity.type
_entity.pdbx_description
1 polymer ?
#
loop_
_entity_poly.entity_id
_entity_poly.type
_entity_poly.pdbx_seq_one_letter_code
_entity_poly.pdbx_strand_id
1 'polypeptide(L)'
;MKKGQKVRILRTNEIATIVEVELIRKGGKVHRYCHLKVDKKPDLWLDASELGGLVEKCRITFHDDRGQELYFDVERDYRKENLSMTLTGRNPENLKEHHGINILMAEVLCKGLKTYI
;
A
#
# COMPACT_ATOMS: atom_id res chain seq x y z
N MET A 1 -12.34 10.24 -4.72
CA MET A 1 -13.32 9.22 -4.30
C MET A 1 -14.69 9.54 -4.90
N LYS A 2 -15.40 8.53 -5.40
CA LYS A 2 -16.69 8.67 -6.10
C LYS A 2 -17.62 7.47 -5.83
N LYS A 3 -18.93 7.65 -6.04
CA LYS A 3 -19.93 6.57 -5.98
C LYS A 3 -19.53 5.39 -6.88
N GLY A 4 -19.75 4.17 -6.39
CA GLY A 4 -19.39 2.90 -7.02
C GLY A 4 -17.92 2.51 -6.85
N GLN A 5 -17.06 3.37 -6.34
CA GLN A 5 -15.66 3.04 -6.10
C GLN A 5 -15.53 2.10 -4.90
N LYS A 6 -14.78 1.00 -5.06
CA LYS A 6 -14.29 0.20 -3.94
C LYS A 6 -13.12 0.90 -3.25
N VAL A 7 -13.13 0.93 -1.93
CA VAL A 7 -12.12 1.55 -1.07
C VAL A 7 -11.81 0.65 0.11
N ARG A 8 -10.67 0.87 0.75
CA ARG A 8 -10.31 0.23 2.02
C ARG A 8 -10.64 1.17 3.18
N ILE A 9 -11.21 0.66 4.26
CA ILE A 9 -11.30 1.38 5.53
C ILE A 9 -9.95 1.26 6.23
N LEU A 10 -9.23 2.37 6.43
CA LEU A 10 -7.82 2.35 6.87
C LEU A 10 -7.62 1.67 8.23
N ARG A 11 -8.56 1.86 9.16
CA ARG A 11 -8.46 1.30 10.53
C ARG A 11 -8.71 -0.20 10.64
N THR A 12 -9.42 -0.81 9.68
CA THR A 12 -9.76 -2.26 9.72
C THR A 12 -9.29 -3.04 8.51
N ASN A 13 -8.78 -2.37 7.48
CA ASN A 13 -8.45 -2.95 6.18
C ASN A 13 -9.63 -3.58 5.42
N GLU A 14 -10.86 -3.40 5.90
CA GLU A 14 -12.05 -3.92 5.23
C GLU A 14 -12.33 -3.18 3.93
N ILE A 15 -12.84 -3.93 2.94
CA ILE A 15 -13.24 -3.36 1.66
C ILE A 15 -14.69 -2.90 1.74
N ALA A 16 -14.92 -1.66 1.35
CA ALA A 16 -16.24 -1.06 1.23
C ALA A 16 -16.48 -0.53 -0.18
N THR A 17 -17.74 -0.36 -0.54
CA THR A 17 -18.15 0.36 -1.76
C THR A 17 -18.78 1.68 -1.38
N ILE A 18 -18.32 2.77 -1.98
CA ILE A 18 -18.94 4.09 -1.80
C ILE A 18 -20.30 4.10 -2.49
N VAL A 19 -21.38 4.26 -1.74
CA VAL A 19 -22.74 4.37 -2.30
C VAL A 19 -23.17 5.82 -2.50
N GLU A 20 -22.62 6.73 -1.71
CA GLU A 20 -22.91 8.17 -1.74
C GLU A 20 -21.74 8.98 -1.18
N VAL A 21 -21.65 10.25 -1.59
CA VAL A 21 -20.62 11.19 -1.13
C VAL A 21 -21.28 12.53 -0.83
N GLU A 22 -21.03 13.06 0.36
CA GLU A 22 -21.49 14.38 0.79
C GLU A 22 -20.32 15.29 1.14
N LEU A 23 -20.50 16.59 0.88
CA LEU A 23 -19.54 17.62 1.28
C LEU A 23 -20.13 18.42 2.44
N ILE A 24 -19.43 18.43 3.57
CA ILE A 24 -19.89 19.08 4.79
C ILE A 24 -18.85 20.11 5.22
N ARG A 25 -19.27 21.34 5.48
CA ARG A 25 -18.39 22.38 6.02
C ARG A 25 -18.44 22.37 7.55
N LYS A 26 -17.31 22.09 8.21
CA LYS A 26 -17.17 22.07 9.67
C LYS A 26 -15.87 22.76 10.08
N GLY A 27 -15.94 23.68 11.03
CA GLY A 27 -14.75 24.42 11.50
C GLY A 27 -14.01 25.18 10.39
N GLY A 28 -14.75 25.73 9.41
CA GLY A 28 -14.18 26.46 8.27
C GLY A 28 -13.60 25.58 7.17
N LYS A 29 -13.41 24.27 7.40
CA LYS A 29 -12.90 23.30 6.42
C LYS A 29 -14.05 22.53 5.76
N VAL A 30 -13.88 22.19 4.50
CA VAL A 30 -14.81 21.32 3.77
C VAL A 30 -14.30 19.88 3.90
N HIS A 31 -15.13 19.03 4.46
CA HIS A 31 -14.93 17.60 4.63
C HIS A 31 -15.72 16.85 3.57
N ARG A 32 -15.20 15.69 3.17
CA ARG A 32 -15.88 14.79 2.23
C ARG A 32 -16.25 13.52 2.97
N TYR A 33 -17.52 13.37 3.31
CA TYR A 33 -18.04 12.16 3.93
C TYR A 33 -18.52 11.18 2.85
N CYS A 34 -18.24 9.89 3.05
CA CYS A 34 -18.63 8.83 2.15
C CYS A 34 -19.55 7.87 2.91
N HIS A 35 -20.71 7.57 2.33
CA HIS A 35 -21.58 6.49 2.78
C HIS A 35 -21.05 5.19 2.18
N LEU A 36 -20.83 4.20 3.03
CA LEU A 36 -20.10 2.99 2.69
C LEU A 36 -20.99 1.78 2.91
N LYS A 37 -21.08 0.95 1.87
CA LYS A 37 -21.61 -0.40 1.96
C LYS A 37 -20.47 -1.39 2.20
N VAL A 38 -20.53 -2.08 3.32
CA VAL A 38 -19.59 -3.14 3.72
C VAL A 38 -20.34 -4.48 3.65
N ASP A 39 -19.68 -5.53 3.15
CA ASP A 39 -20.35 -6.83 3.02
C ASP A 39 -20.82 -7.36 4.38
N LYS A 40 -22.08 -7.81 4.45
CA LYS A 40 -22.73 -8.39 5.64
C LYS A 40 -22.67 -7.52 6.91
N LYS A 41 -22.52 -6.19 6.77
CA LYS A 41 -22.51 -5.24 7.88
C LYS A 41 -23.44 -4.07 7.60
N PRO A 42 -23.90 -3.35 8.64
CA PRO A 42 -24.62 -2.09 8.44
C PRO A 42 -23.76 -1.09 7.67
N ASP A 43 -24.43 -0.28 6.85
CA ASP A 43 -23.77 0.82 6.16
C ASP A 43 -23.29 1.85 7.18
N LEU A 44 -22.22 2.56 6.84
CA LEU A 44 -21.58 3.53 7.74
C LEU A 44 -21.05 4.74 6.99
N TRP A 45 -20.95 5.87 7.70
CA TRP A 45 -20.40 7.12 7.17
C TRP A 45 -19.01 7.36 7.74
N LEU A 46 -18.04 7.63 6.87
CA LEU A 46 -16.68 8.03 7.27
C LEU A 46 -16.21 9.23 6.45
N ASP A 47 -15.29 10.01 7.03
CA ASP A 47 -14.55 11.01 6.27
C ASP A 47 -13.63 10.29 5.26
N ALA A 48 -13.48 10.88 4.07
CA ALA A 48 -12.59 10.38 3.02
C ALA A 48 -11.14 10.21 3.50
N SER A 49 -10.70 10.94 4.54
CA SER A 49 -9.38 10.74 5.15
C SER A 49 -9.20 9.37 5.82
N GLU A 50 -10.30 8.69 6.17
CA GLU A 50 -10.27 7.35 6.78
C GLU A 50 -10.29 6.22 5.73
N LEU A 51 -10.25 6.59 4.44
CA LEU A 51 -10.38 5.68 3.32
C LEU A 51 -9.11 5.64 2.48
N GLY A 52 -8.71 4.43 2.10
CA GLY A 52 -7.51 4.16 1.34
C GLY A 52 -7.77 3.50 0.01
N GLY A 53 -6.70 3.46 -0.80
CA GLY A 53 -6.61 2.55 -1.93
C GLY A 53 -6.64 1.09 -1.49
N LEU A 54 -6.91 0.21 -2.45
CA LEU A 54 -6.98 -1.23 -2.24
C LEU A 54 -5.64 -1.93 -2.47
N VAL A 55 -4.68 -1.19 -3.02
CA VAL A 55 -3.29 -1.62 -3.12
C VAL A 55 -2.45 -0.61 -2.35
N GLU A 56 -1.68 -1.09 -1.38
CA GLU A 56 -0.63 -0.32 -0.73
C GLU A 56 0.72 -0.70 -1.30
N LYS A 57 1.61 0.29 -1.45
CA LYS A 57 2.96 0.09 -1.97
C LYS A 57 3.97 0.64 -0.99
N CYS A 58 5.01 -0.12 -0.73
CA CYS A 58 6.19 0.30 0.02
C CYS A 58 7.42 0.02 -0.85
N ARG A 59 8.31 1.00 -0.98
CA ARG A 59 9.62 0.82 -1.62
C ARG A 59 10.70 1.00 -0.58
N ILE A 60 11.58 0.01 -0.50
CA ILE A 60 12.81 0.07 0.28
C ILE A 60 13.96 0.17 -0.70
N THR A 61 14.83 1.14 -0.50
CA THR A 61 16.03 1.34 -1.31
C THR A 61 17.25 0.93 -0.49
N PHE A 62 18.07 0.04 -1.04
CA PHE A 62 19.39 -0.28 -0.48
C PHE A 62 20.44 0.38 -1.35
N HIS A 63 21.31 1.17 -0.73
CA HIS A 63 22.47 1.76 -1.40
C HIS A 63 23.75 1.44 -0.63
N ASP A 64 24.85 1.23 -1.34
CA ASP A 64 26.19 1.12 -0.74
C ASP A 64 27.00 2.40 -0.97
N ASP A 65 28.22 2.42 -0.44
CA ASP A 65 29.19 3.51 -0.56
C ASP A 65 29.79 3.66 -1.97
N ARG A 66 29.62 2.64 -2.82
CA ARG A 66 30.04 2.61 -4.23
C ARG A 66 28.94 3.09 -5.18
N GLY A 67 27.80 3.50 -4.64
CA GLY A 67 26.66 3.99 -5.40
C GLY A 67 25.85 2.88 -6.08
N GLN A 68 26.02 1.62 -5.67
CA GLN A 68 25.14 0.56 -6.13
C GLN A 68 23.76 0.72 -5.50
N GLU A 69 22.70 0.54 -6.28
CA GLU A 69 21.31 0.74 -5.83
C GLU A 69 20.41 -0.46 -6.17
N LEU A 70 19.66 -0.89 -5.15
CA LEU A 70 18.62 -1.92 -5.24
C LEU A 70 17.28 -1.36 -4.76
N TYR A 71 16.22 -1.63 -5.51
CA TYR A 71 14.85 -1.34 -5.08
C TYR A 71 14.13 -2.62 -4.72
N PHE A 72 13.56 -2.65 -3.52
CA PHE A 72 12.70 -3.70 -3.03
C PHE A 72 11.28 -3.15 -2.89
N ASP A 73 10.45 -3.46 -3.87
CA ASP A 73 9.05 -3.08 -3.92
C ASP A 73 8.18 -4.13 -3.24
N VAL A 74 7.33 -3.70 -2.32
CA VAL A 74 6.33 -4.51 -1.62
C VAL A 74 4.96 -3.95 -1.94
N GLU A 75 4.07 -4.79 -2.47
CA GLU A 75 2.67 -4.42 -2.72
C GLU A 75 1.72 -5.34 -1.94
N ARG A 76 0.79 -4.75 -1.20
CA ARG A 76 -0.32 -5.46 -0.54
C ARG A 76 -1.61 -5.15 -1.27
N ASP A 77 -2.20 -6.13 -1.93
CA ASP A 77 -3.52 -6.01 -2.55
C ASP A 77 -4.57 -6.64 -1.62
N TYR A 78 -5.40 -5.78 -1.04
CA TYR A 78 -6.45 -6.16 -0.09
C TYR A 78 -7.62 -6.88 -0.74
N ARG A 79 -7.81 -6.77 -2.07
CA ARG A 79 -8.89 -7.49 -2.78
C ARG A 79 -8.55 -8.96 -2.94
N LYS A 80 -7.28 -9.25 -3.21
CA LYS A 80 -6.74 -10.58 -3.47
C LYS A 80 -6.14 -11.22 -2.22
N GLU A 81 -6.08 -10.45 -1.13
CA GLU A 81 -5.44 -10.83 0.13
C GLU A 81 -3.97 -11.28 -0.04
N ASN A 82 -3.29 -10.78 -1.08
CA ASN A 82 -1.93 -11.19 -1.41
C ASN A 82 -0.91 -10.09 -1.11
N LEU A 83 0.28 -10.52 -0.72
CA LEU A 83 1.49 -9.71 -0.61
C LEU A 83 2.43 -10.11 -1.75
N SER A 84 2.84 -9.16 -2.59
CA SER A 84 3.83 -9.39 -3.64
C SER A 84 5.06 -8.54 -3.40
N MET A 85 6.22 -9.10 -3.73
CA MET A 85 7.50 -8.43 -3.55
C MET A 85 8.35 -8.57 -4.79
N THR A 86 9.08 -7.51 -5.14
CA THR A 86 9.95 -7.48 -6.32
C THR A 86 11.26 -6.78 -5.96
N LEU A 87 12.37 -7.46 -6.18
CA LEU A 87 13.71 -6.89 -6.06
C LEU A 87 14.20 -6.53 -7.47
N THR A 88 14.69 -5.30 -7.66
CA THR A 88 15.24 -4.82 -8.93
C THR A 88 16.58 -4.12 -8.71
N GLY A 89 17.51 -4.32 -9.65
CA GLY A 89 18.77 -3.58 -9.71
C GLY A 89 18.58 -2.26 -10.45
N ARG A 90 19.24 -1.20 -9.99
CA ARG A 90 19.27 0.11 -10.66
C ARG A 90 20.65 0.51 -11.10
N ASN A 91 21.65 0.23 -10.27
CA ASN A 91 23.05 0.44 -10.59
C ASN A 91 23.87 -0.68 -9.93
N PRO A 92 24.31 -1.72 -10.65
CA PRO A 92 23.93 -2.09 -12.03
C PRO A 92 22.45 -2.53 -12.15
N GLU A 93 21.91 -2.62 -13.37
CA GLU A 93 20.53 -3.13 -13.57
C GLU A 93 20.43 -4.65 -13.32
N ASN A 94 21.47 -5.38 -13.73
CA ASN A 94 21.54 -6.83 -13.54
C ASN A 94 21.82 -7.16 -12.07
N LEU A 95 20.84 -7.76 -11.39
CA LEU A 95 20.98 -8.19 -9.99
C LEU A 95 22.18 -9.09 -9.73
N LYS A 96 22.62 -9.88 -10.72
CA LYS A 96 23.77 -10.77 -10.55
C LYS A 96 25.12 -10.04 -10.46
N GLU A 97 25.15 -8.77 -10.87
CA GLU A 97 26.34 -7.92 -10.79
C GLU A 97 26.41 -7.15 -9.46
N HIS A 98 25.32 -7.16 -8.68
CA HIS A 98 25.31 -6.59 -7.35
C HIS A 98 26.13 -7.44 -6.38
N HIS A 99 27.00 -6.78 -5.62
CA HIS A 99 27.86 -7.43 -4.65
C HIS A 99 28.11 -6.50 -3.47
N GLY A 100 28.19 -7.05 -2.26
CA GLY A 100 28.44 -6.29 -1.03
C GLY A 100 27.28 -6.33 -0.04
N ILE A 101 27.27 -5.38 0.90
CA ILE A 101 26.33 -5.38 2.02
C ILE A 101 24.89 -5.05 1.60
N ASN A 102 24.69 -4.21 0.59
CA ASN A 102 23.36 -3.82 0.09
C ASN A 102 22.55 -5.03 -0.40
N ILE A 103 23.16 -5.93 -1.19
CA ILE A 103 22.50 -7.16 -1.66
C ILE A 103 22.29 -8.15 -0.51
N LEU A 104 23.25 -8.27 0.41
CA LEU A 104 23.09 -9.11 1.60
C LEU A 104 21.92 -8.65 2.48
N MET A 105 21.79 -7.33 2.70
CA MET A 105 20.67 -6.76 3.47
C MET A 105 19.32 -6.98 2.76
N ALA A 106 19.28 -6.81 1.44
CA ALA A 106 18.09 -7.11 0.64
C ALA A 106 17.69 -8.59 0.75
N GLU A 107 18.65 -9.51 0.67
CA GLU A 107 18.39 -10.95 0.86
C GLU A 107 17.89 -11.30 2.26
N VAL A 108 18.49 -10.72 3.31
CA VAL A 108 18.06 -10.94 4.70
C VAL A 108 16.62 -10.47 4.87
N LEU A 109 16.28 -9.29 4.35
CA LEU A 109 14.90 -8.80 4.36
C LEU A 109 13.96 -9.73 3.58
N CYS A 110 14.35 -10.17 2.37
CA CYS A 110 13.55 -11.10 1.58
C CYS A 110 13.27 -12.41 2.33
N LYS A 111 14.30 -12.98 2.97
CA LYS A 111 14.19 -14.21 3.76
C LYS A 111 13.27 -14.02 4.96
N GLY A 112 13.38 -12.90 5.67
CA GLY A 112 12.52 -12.58 6.81
C GLY A 112 11.05 -12.36 6.41
N LEU A 113 10.81 -11.72 5.26
CA LEU A 113 9.45 -11.47 4.78
C LEU A 113 8.77 -12.72 4.21
N LYS A 114 9.53 -13.68 3.66
CA LYS A 114 8.98 -14.98 3.21
C LYS A 114 8.26 -15.75 4.31
N THR A 115 8.52 -15.47 5.58
CA THR A 115 7.78 -16.07 6.71
C THR A 115 6.34 -15.55 6.82
N TYR A 116 5.99 -14.45 6.14
CA TYR A 116 4.70 -13.78 6.22
C TYR A 116 3.89 -13.80 4.91
N ILE A 117 4.38 -14.49 3.88
CA ILE A 117 3.67 -14.70 2.60
C ILE A 117 3.07 -16.11 2.59
#